data_AF-A0A954KJR9-F1
#
_entry.id   AF-A0A954KJR9-F1
#
_cell.length_a   1.000
_cell.length_b   1.000
_cell.length_c   1.000
_cell.angle_alpha   90.00
_cell.angle_beta   90.00
_cell.angle_gamma   90.00
#
_symmetry.space_group_name_H-M   'P 1'
#
loop_
_entity.id
_entity.type
_entity.pdbx_description
1 polymer ?
#
loop_
_entity_poly.entity_id
_entity_poly.type
_entity_poly.pdbx_seq_one_letter_code
_entity_poly.pdbx_strand_id
1 'polypeptide(L)'
;TDYVQRVKRGGSRAIVLSSVTRRVFNEEGQIAPVIMEGDRSLPAFAQVAKAVAQEHDVPFIDLNSISIAHHNKLGPEASVAYNFEGSDRTHFSKAGAAAIAELIIAELKSAAPELSAFVK
;
A
#
# COMPACT_ATOMS: atom_id res chain seq x y z
N THR A 1 19.56 -13.55 -6.08
CA THR A 1 18.15 -13.82 -6.44
C THR A 1 17.28 -12.95 -5.58
N ASP A 2 16.55 -12.01 -6.18
CA ASP A 2 15.60 -11.17 -5.44
C ASP A 2 14.36 -12.00 -4.99
N TYR A 3 13.45 -11.35 -4.24
CA TYR A 3 12.25 -11.99 -3.70
C TYR A 3 11.30 -12.50 -4.80
N VAL A 4 11.12 -11.78 -5.90
CA VAL A 4 10.20 -12.15 -6.98
C VAL A 4 10.69 -13.43 -7.65
N GLN A 5 11.99 -13.51 -7.95
CA GLN A 5 12.59 -14.72 -8.51
C GLN A 5 12.46 -15.93 -7.57
N ARG A 6 12.60 -15.74 -6.25
CA ARG A 6 12.43 -16.83 -5.28
C ARG A 6 10.98 -17.34 -5.25
N VAL A 7 9.99 -16.45 -5.28
CA VAL A 7 8.57 -16.82 -5.34
C VAL A 7 8.27 -17.60 -6.62
N LYS A 8 8.75 -17.12 -7.78
CA LYS A 8 8.60 -17.81 -9.07
C LYS A 8 9.25 -19.20 -9.07
N ARG A 9 10.47 -19.33 -8.54
CA ARG A 9 11.17 -20.62 -8.41
C ARG A 9 10.46 -21.62 -7.49
N GLY A 10 9.72 -21.12 -6.49
CA GLY A 10 8.85 -21.92 -5.64
C GLY A 10 7.54 -22.35 -6.30
N GLY A 11 7.32 -22.06 -7.59
CA GLY A 11 6.09 -22.40 -8.31
C GLY A 11 4.90 -21.48 -8.02
N SER A 12 5.13 -20.34 -7.37
CA SER A 12 4.08 -19.36 -7.03
C SER A 12 4.08 -18.18 -8.00
N ARG A 13 2.90 -17.56 -8.19
CA ARG A 13 2.77 -16.30 -8.91
C ARG A 13 3.01 -15.14 -7.94
N ALA A 14 3.98 -14.28 -8.25
CA ALA A 14 4.23 -13.09 -7.47
C ALA A 14 3.30 -11.94 -7.88
N ILE A 15 2.90 -11.13 -6.90
CA ILE A 15 2.23 -9.84 -7.09
C ILE A 15 2.97 -8.86 -6.18
N VAL A 16 3.37 -7.71 -6.70
CA VAL A 16 4.11 -6.70 -5.94
C VAL A 16 3.15 -5.61 -5.50
N LEU A 17 3.18 -5.28 -4.21
CA LEU A 17 2.41 -4.17 -3.64
C LEU A 17 3.41 -3.11 -3.16
N SER A 18 3.14 -1.82 -3.43
CA SER A 18 3.86 -0.75 -2.76
C SER A 18 3.46 -0.63 -1.27
N SER A 19 4.22 0.10 -0.48
CA SER A 19 3.86 0.36 0.92
C SER A 19 2.69 1.35 1.01
N VAL A 20 1.80 1.15 1.99
CA VAL A 20 0.79 2.16 2.36
C VAL A 20 1.43 3.50 2.75
N THR A 21 0.65 4.57 2.69
CA THR A 21 1.06 5.86 3.25
C THR A 21 1.06 5.87 4.78
N ARG A 22 1.83 6.79 5.37
CA ARG A 22 1.67 7.18 6.77
C ARG A 22 0.57 8.22 6.89
N ARG A 23 -0.18 8.21 8.00
CA ARG A 23 -1.28 9.15 8.27
C ARG A 23 -0.78 10.50 8.79
N VAL A 24 0.14 11.11 8.05
CA VAL A 24 0.66 12.45 8.32
C VAL A 24 0.00 13.40 7.34
N PHE A 25 -0.71 14.40 7.86
CA PHE A 25 -1.45 15.37 7.06
C PHE A 25 -0.76 16.75 7.13
N ASN A 26 -0.84 17.50 6.03
CA ASN A 26 -0.44 18.91 5.98
C ASN A 26 -1.56 19.82 6.54
N GLU A 27 -1.32 21.13 6.52
CA GLU A 27 -2.28 22.14 7.00
C GLU A 27 -3.59 22.18 6.18
N GLU A 28 -3.56 21.68 4.94
CA GLU A 28 -4.72 21.59 4.05
C GLU A 28 -5.53 20.30 4.26
N GLY A 29 -5.13 19.46 5.22
CA GLY A 29 -5.80 18.19 5.50
C GLY A 29 -5.53 17.10 4.47
N GLN A 30 -4.46 17.22 3.68
CA GLN A 30 -4.01 16.22 2.72
C GLN A 30 -2.80 15.45 3.24
N ILE A 31 -2.67 14.18 2.86
CA ILE A 31 -1.51 13.35 3.20
C ILE A 31 -0.24 13.98 2.64
N ALA A 32 0.70 14.26 3.55
CA ALA A 32 2.02 14.74 3.23
C ALA A 32 3.00 13.55 3.10
N PRO A 33 3.82 13.50 2.03
CA PRO A 33 4.88 12.50 1.93
C PRO A 33 5.84 12.60 3.11
N VAL A 34 6.06 11.48 3.80
CA VAL A 34 7.11 11.39 4.81
C VAL A 34 8.44 11.16 4.11
N ILE A 35 9.26 12.20 4.05
CA ILE A 35 10.63 12.14 3.57
C ILE A 35 11.52 11.57 4.68
N MET A 36 12.31 10.57 4.32
CA MET A 36 13.34 9.99 5.17
C MET A 36 14.67 10.70 4.88
N GLU A 37 15.78 9.97 4.88
CA GLU A 37 17.08 10.53 4.50
C GLU A 37 17.18 10.72 2.98
N GLY A 38 17.59 11.90 2.54
CA GLY A 38 17.70 12.24 1.12
C GLY A 38 16.33 12.35 0.43
N ASP A 39 16.19 11.73 -0.74
CA ASP A 39 14.96 11.67 -1.54
C ASP A 39 14.09 10.44 -1.20
N ARG A 40 14.51 9.62 -0.23
CA ARG A 40 13.80 8.41 0.17
C ARG A 40 12.44 8.76 0.77
N SER A 41 11.38 8.29 0.15
CA SER A 41 10.02 8.48 0.61
C SER A 41 9.15 7.28 0.23
N LEU A 42 8.00 7.12 0.87
CA LEU A 42 7.06 6.04 0.50
C LEU A 42 6.60 6.13 -0.96
N PRO A 43 6.30 7.32 -1.52
CA PRO A 43 6.06 7.46 -2.96
C PRO A 43 7.27 7.07 -3.82
N ALA A 44 8.50 7.45 -3.44
CA ALA A 44 9.71 7.05 -4.17
C ALA A 44 9.91 5.52 -4.15
N PHE A 45 9.72 4.88 -3.00
CA PHE A 45 9.77 3.42 -2.88
C PHE A 45 8.66 2.73 -3.67
N ALA A 46 7.47 3.34 -3.78
CA ALA A 46 6.40 2.82 -4.64
C ALA A 46 6.82 2.80 -6.11
N GLN A 47 7.51 3.85 -6.60
CA GLN A 47 8.04 3.87 -7.96
C GLN A 47 9.11 2.79 -8.19
N VAL A 48 10.00 2.58 -7.21
CA VAL A 48 11.00 1.51 -7.28
C VAL A 48 10.34 0.13 -7.28
N ALA A 49 9.32 -0.10 -6.43
CA ALA A 49 8.57 -1.35 -6.41
C ALA A 49 7.84 -1.62 -7.74
N LYS A 50 7.30 -0.57 -8.36
CA LYS A 50 6.70 -0.65 -9.70
C LYS A 50 7.72 -1.07 -10.75
N ALA A 51 8.92 -0.49 -10.73
CA ALA A 51 10.00 -0.84 -11.65
C ALA A 51 10.41 -2.32 -11.51
N VAL A 52 10.51 -2.83 -10.27
CA VAL A 52 10.77 -4.26 -10.01
C VAL A 52 9.65 -5.14 -10.57
N ALA A 53 8.38 -4.76 -10.37
CA ALA A 53 7.26 -5.52 -10.92
C ALA A 53 7.29 -5.58 -12.45
N GLN A 54 7.64 -4.47 -13.10
CA GLN A 54 7.81 -4.38 -14.56
C GLN A 54 9.00 -5.22 -15.06
N GLU A 55 10.15 -5.16 -14.40
CA GLU A 55 11.35 -5.94 -14.73
C GLU A 55 11.05 -7.45 -14.73
N HIS A 56 10.25 -7.90 -13.77
CA HIS A 56 9.90 -9.31 -13.62
C HIS A 56 8.62 -9.72 -14.35
N ASP A 57 7.94 -8.82 -15.06
CA ASP A 57 6.64 -9.05 -15.69
C ASP A 57 5.64 -9.69 -14.71
N VAL A 58 5.39 -9.01 -13.60
CA VAL A 58 4.42 -9.41 -12.58
C VAL A 58 3.45 -8.26 -12.26
N PRO A 59 2.21 -8.56 -11.82
CA PRO A 59 1.25 -7.51 -11.48
C PRO A 59 1.77 -6.61 -10.35
N PHE A 60 1.45 -5.32 -10.44
CA PHE A 60 1.75 -4.31 -9.44
C PHE A 60 0.46 -3.66 -8.94
N ILE A 61 0.34 -3.53 -7.62
CA ILE A 61 -0.72 -2.77 -6.98
C ILE A 61 -0.08 -1.56 -6.29
N ASP A 62 -0.47 -0.36 -6.72
CA ASP A 62 0.02 0.88 -6.13
C ASP A 62 -0.73 1.25 -4.84
N LEU A 63 -0.50 0.43 -3.82
CA LEU A 63 -1.13 0.58 -2.50
C LEU A 63 -0.82 1.95 -1.86
N ASN A 64 0.32 2.55 -2.18
CA ASN A 64 0.68 3.90 -1.74
C ASN A 64 -0.33 4.93 -2.25
N SER A 65 -0.52 5.01 -3.56
CA SER A 65 -1.42 5.99 -4.19
C SER A 65 -2.88 5.80 -3.74
N ILE A 66 -3.37 4.56 -3.70
CA ILE A 66 -4.76 4.31 -3.31
C ILE A 66 -5.00 4.56 -1.80
N SER A 67 -4.02 4.28 -0.93
CA SER A 67 -4.14 4.60 0.49
C SER A 67 -4.05 6.11 0.77
N ILE A 68 -3.28 6.87 -0.02
CA ILE A 68 -3.29 8.34 0.00
C ILE A 68 -4.68 8.85 -0.35
N ALA A 69 -5.26 8.38 -1.46
CA ALA A 69 -6.59 8.80 -1.91
C ALA A 69 -7.67 8.48 -0.86
N HIS A 70 -7.60 7.29 -0.25
CA HIS A 70 -8.50 6.88 0.83
C HIS A 70 -8.44 7.83 2.02
N HIS A 71 -7.23 8.11 2.53
CA HIS A 71 -7.05 8.98 3.68
C HIS A 71 -7.38 10.44 3.38
N ASN A 72 -7.10 10.94 2.17
CA ASN A 72 -7.49 12.29 1.75
C ASN A 72 -9.01 12.44 1.68
N LYS A 73 -9.72 11.40 1.25
CA LYS A 73 -11.19 11.38 1.26
C LYS A 73 -11.76 11.31 2.68
N LEU A 74 -11.10 10.56 3.56
CA LEU A 74 -11.53 10.36 4.95
C LEU A 74 -11.24 11.58 5.83
N GLY A 75 -10.14 12.28 5.56
CA GLY A 75 -9.66 13.41 6.35
C GLY A 75 -8.88 13.01 7.61
N PRO A 76 -8.20 13.98 8.25
CA PRO A 76 -7.28 13.73 9.36
C PRO A 76 -7.95 13.18 10.62
N GLU A 77 -9.12 13.71 10.98
CA GLU A 77 -9.84 13.35 12.20
C GLU A 77 -10.30 11.89 12.18
N ALA A 78 -11.01 11.49 11.13
CA ALA A 78 -11.49 10.11 10.99
C ALA A 78 -10.35 9.12 10.75
N SER A 79 -9.23 9.55 10.15
CA SER A 79 -8.04 8.72 9.98
C SER A 79 -7.36 8.36 11.31
N VAL A 80 -7.62 9.07 12.42
CA VAL A 80 -7.09 8.72 13.75
C VAL A 80 -7.58 7.35 14.21
N ALA A 81 -8.81 6.94 13.86
CA ALA A 81 -9.34 5.62 14.22
C ALA A 81 -8.50 4.47 13.65
N TYR A 82 -7.65 4.76 12.67
CA TYR A 82 -6.83 3.75 12.01
C TYR A 82 -5.48 3.59 12.72
N ASN A 83 -5.07 4.50 13.61
CA ASN A 83 -3.81 4.43 14.34
C ASN A 83 -3.84 3.29 15.36
N PHE A 84 -2.76 2.53 15.46
CA PHE A 84 -2.68 1.40 16.40
C PHE A 84 -2.93 1.88 17.83
N GLU A 85 -2.15 2.86 18.28
CA GLU A 85 -2.32 3.54 19.56
C GLU A 85 -1.86 4.99 19.47
N GLY A 86 -2.59 5.90 20.11
CA GLY A 86 -2.23 7.32 20.25
C GLY A 86 -1.78 7.98 18.93
N SER A 87 -0.52 8.40 18.89
CA SER A 87 0.09 9.10 17.76
C SER A 87 0.79 8.19 16.74
N ASP A 88 0.63 6.86 16.84
CA ASP A 88 1.22 5.92 15.88
C ASP A 88 0.52 5.99 14.51
N ARG A 89 1.14 6.75 13.60
CA ARG A 89 0.68 6.95 12.22
C ARG A 89 1.27 5.93 11.24
N THR A 90 2.02 4.93 11.74
CA THR A 90 2.69 3.90 10.94
C THR A 90 1.97 2.56 11.05
N HIS A 91 1.67 2.09 12.25
CA HIS A 91 0.96 0.83 12.46
C HIS A 91 -0.56 1.04 12.49
N PHE A 92 -1.32 0.03 12.07
CA PHE A 92 -2.77 0.11 12.01
C PHE A 92 -3.44 -0.50 13.24
N SER A 93 -4.52 0.13 13.69
CA SER A 93 -5.54 -0.52 14.50
C SER A 93 -6.23 -1.63 13.69
N LYS A 94 -7.07 -2.43 14.34
CA LYS A 94 -7.91 -3.42 13.65
C LYS A 94 -8.79 -2.79 12.58
N ALA A 95 -9.37 -1.61 12.85
CA ALA A 95 -10.21 -0.89 11.89
C ALA A 95 -9.39 -0.40 10.69
N GLY A 96 -8.20 0.15 10.94
CA GLY A 96 -7.30 0.59 9.86
C GLY A 96 -6.83 -0.57 8.99
N ALA A 97 -6.45 -1.69 9.60
CA ALA A 97 -6.01 -2.88 8.88
C ALA A 97 -7.13 -3.46 8.00
N ALA A 98 -8.37 -3.50 8.50
CA ALA A 98 -9.53 -3.94 7.74
C ALA A 98 -9.78 -3.03 6.51
N ALA A 99 -9.77 -1.71 6.69
CA ALA A 99 -9.97 -0.76 5.59
C ALA A 99 -8.89 -0.85 4.51
N ILE A 100 -7.62 -1.03 4.89
CA ILE A 100 -6.54 -1.24 3.91
C ILE A 100 -6.69 -2.58 3.20
N ALA A 101 -7.13 -3.64 3.90
CA ALA A 101 -7.40 -4.93 3.27
C ALA A 101 -8.52 -4.82 2.22
N GLU A 102 -9.55 -4.02 2.45
CA GLU A 102 -10.61 -3.76 1.47
C GLU A 102 -10.06 -3.08 0.19
N LEU A 103 -9.13 -2.12 0.33
CA LEU A 103 -8.45 -1.52 -0.83
C LEU A 103 -7.66 -2.57 -1.62
N ILE A 104 -6.92 -3.45 -0.93
CA ILE A 104 -6.15 -4.52 -1.57
C ILE A 104 -7.09 -5.50 -2.30
N ILE A 105 -8.20 -5.92 -1.67
CA ILE A 105 -9.18 -6.83 -2.26
C ILE A 105 -9.79 -6.23 -3.54
N ALA A 106 -10.11 -4.93 -3.54
CA ALA A 106 -10.63 -4.25 -4.71
C ALA A 106 -9.65 -4.32 -5.89
N GLU A 107 -8.37 -4.04 -5.66
CA GLU A 107 -7.33 -4.09 -6.70
C GLU A 107 -6.98 -5.53 -7.13
N LEU A 108 -7.02 -6.49 -6.21
CA LEU A 108 -6.73 -7.89 -6.49
C LEU A 108 -7.67 -8.49 -7.53
N LYS A 109 -8.94 -8.07 -7.58
CA LYS A 109 -9.91 -8.53 -8.59
C LYS A 109 -9.45 -8.24 -10.02
N SER A 110 -8.65 -7.20 -10.22
CA SER A 110 -8.04 -6.85 -11.51
C SER A 110 -6.64 -7.46 -11.66
N ALA A 111 -5.79 -7.35 -10.65
CA ALA A 111 -4.39 -7.80 -10.71
C ALA A 111 -4.25 -9.34 -10.77
N ALA A 112 -5.19 -10.07 -10.18
CA ALA A 112 -5.26 -11.53 -10.18
C ALA A 112 -6.73 -11.98 -10.18
N PRO A 113 -7.43 -11.90 -11.33
CA PRO A 113 -8.85 -12.21 -11.43
C PRO A 113 -9.19 -13.63 -10.97
N GLU A 114 -8.26 -14.58 -11.08
CA GLU A 114 -8.40 -15.94 -10.59
C GLU A 114 -8.58 -16.03 -9.05
N LEU A 115 -8.11 -15.02 -8.31
CA LEU A 115 -8.28 -14.93 -6.87
C LEU A 115 -9.66 -14.40 -6.47
N SER A 116 -10.43 -13.84 -7.41
CA SER A 116 -11.74 -13.22 -7.12
C SER A 116 -12.73 -14.19 -6.48
N ALA A 117 -12.63 -15.49 -6.74
CA ALA A 117 -13.47 -16.50 -6.12
C ALA A 117 -13.13 -16.79 -4.64
N PHE A 118 -11.95 -16.35 -4.17
CA PHE A 118 -11.42 -16.63 -2.84
C PHE A 118 -11.39 -15.40 -1.92
N VAL A 119 -11.59 -14.21 -2.49
CA VAL A 119 -11.67 -12.96 -1.74
C VAL A 119 -13.13 -12.51 -1.65
N LYS A 120 -13.58 -12.18 -0.44
CA LYS A 120 -14.94 -11.67 -0.19
C LYS A 120 -15.00 -10.18 -0.46
#